data_AF-A0A7J2K7V3-F1
#
_entry.id   AF-A0A7J2K7V3-F1
#
_cell.length_a   1.000
_cell.length_b   1.000
_cell.length_c   1.000
_cell.angle_alpha   90.00
_cell.angle_beta   90.00
_cell.angle_gamma   90.00
#
_symmetry.space_group_name_H-M   'P 1'
#
loop_
_entity.id
_entity.type
_entity.pdbx_description
1 polymer ?
#
loop_
_entity_poly.entity_id
_entity_poly.type
_entity_poly.pdbx_seq_one_letter_code
_entity_poly.pdbx_strand_id
1 'polypeptide(L)'
;MPGSYGEGALACIAVSIAIAFIIYGLGLIPLNLWHIPAWLFGPLGVYTVIYALIKSRDPTYHLVWGAITLSIAVASATYNVLNPIVILGSLILVIVIIGLLGYWRGKKS
;
A
#
# COMPACT_ATOMS: atom_id res chain seq x y z
N MET A 1 15.27 -13.38 -15.14
CA MET A 1 14.56 -12.13 -15.47
C MET A 1 14.15 -11.47 -14.17
N PRO A 2 14.40 -10.17 -13.94
CA PRO A 2 13.87 -9.54 -12.74
C PRO A 2 12.34 -9.55 -12.89
N GLY A 3 11.64 -10.35 -12.07
CA GLY A 3 10.18 -10.52 -12.18
C GLY A 3 9.46 -9.18 -12.31
N SER A 4 8.51 -9.10 -13.23
CA SER A 4 7.79 -7.86 -13.52
C SER A 4 7.07 -7.40 -12.25
N TYR A 5 6.90 -6.08 -12.07
CA TYR A 5 6.15 -5.52 -10.94
C TYR A 5 4.81 -6.25 -10.73
N GLY A 6 4.11 -6.53 -11.84
CA GLY A 6 2.82 -7.21 -11.85
C GLY A 6 2.84 -8.62 -11.25
N GLU A 7 3.87 -9.43 -11.53
CA GLU A 7 4.01 -10.77 -10.96
C GLU A 7 4.11 -10.72 -9.43
N GLY A 8 4.96 -9.83 -8.91
CA GLY A 8 5.11 -9.67 -7.45
C GLY A 8 3.87 -9.08 -6.79
N ALA A 9 3.21 -8.11 -7.43
CA ALA A 9 1.97 -7.53 -6.94
C ALA A 9 0.84 -8.58 -6.85
N LEU A 10 0.71 -9.42 -7.89
CA LEU A 10 -0.24 -10.52 -7.91
C LEU A 10 0.06 -11.53 -6.81
N ALA A 11 1.32 -11.91 -6.61
CA ALA A 11 1.73 -12.82 -5.55
C ALA A 11 1.39 -12.26 -4.17
N CYS A 12 1.66 -10.97 -3.91
CA CYS A 12 1.32 -10.32 -2.64
C CYS A 12 -0.20 -10.35 -2.38
N ILE A 13 -1.01 -10.04 -3.38
CA ILE A 13 -2.47 -10.07 -3.27
C ILE A 13 -2.95 -11.51 -3.01
N ALA A 14 -2.48 -12.48 -3.79
CA ALA A 14 -2.91 -13.88 -3.68
C ALA A 14 -2.55 -14.47 -2.32
N VAL A 15 -1.32 -14.26 -1.85
CA VAL A 15 -0.87 -14.70 -0.52
C VAL A 15 -1.68 -14.03 0.58
N SER A 16 -1.92 -12.71 0.47
CA SER A 16 -2.69 -11.98 1.47
C SER A 16 -4.13 -12.47 1.58
N ILE A 17 -4.81 -12.69 0.45
CA ILE A 17 -6.18 -13.20 0.41
C ILE A 17 -6.23 -14.63 0.97
N ALA A 18 -5.27 -15.48 0.61
CA ALA A 18 -5.19 -16.84 1.15
C ALA A 18 -5.05 -16.83 2.68
N ILE A 19 -4.17 -15.98 3.22
CA ILE A 19 -4.01 -15.81 4.67
C ILE A 19 -5.30 -15.28 5.31
N ALA A 20 -5.95 -14.29 4.70
CA ALA A 20 -7.20 -13.74 5.19
C ALA A 20 -8.29 -14.82 5.29
N PHE A 21 -8.45 -15.65 4.25
CA PHE A 21 -9.41 -16.75 4.26
C PHE A 21 -9.10 -17.80 5.33
N ILE A 22 -7.83 -18.13 5.56
CA ILE A 22 -7.44 -19.05 6.63
C ILE A 22 -7.81 -18.45 8.00
N ILE A 23 -7.45 -17.18 8.25
CA ILE A 23 -7.70 -16.52 9.54
C ILE A 23 -9.19 -16.40 9.84
N TYR A 24 -9.99 -15.95 8.87
CA TYR A 24 -11.44 -15.85 9.04
C TYR A 24 -12.12 -17.21 9.08
N GLY A 25 -11.67 -18.17 8.28
CA GLY A 25 -12.20 -19.54 8.25
C GLY A 25 -11.94 -20.32 9.53
N LEU A 26 -10.82 -20.06 10.20
CA LEU A 26 -10.50 -20.60 11.52
C LEU A 26 -11.19 -19.85 12.69
N GLY A 27 -11.87 -18.74 12.41
CA GLY A 27 -12.51 -17.92 13.44
C GLY A 27 -11.53 -17.22 14.38
N LEU A 28 -10.27 -17.03 13.97
CA LEU A 28 -9.25 -16.35 14.79
C LEU A 28 -9.58 -14.86 15.00
N ILE A 29 -10.28 -14.25 14.04
CA ILE A 29 -10.77 -12.86 14.08
C ILE A 29 -12.21 -12.87 13.56
N PRO A 30 -13.15 -12.13 14.18
CA PRO A 30 -14.50 -11.99 13.63
C PRO A 30 -14.48 -11.34 12.25
N LEU A 31 -15.31 -11.83 11.34
CA LEU A 31 -15.41 -11.29 9.99
C LEU A 31 -15.94 -9.86 10.04
N ASN A 32 -15.10 -8.92 9.62
CA ASN A 32 -15.46 -7.53 9.46
C ASN A 32 -15.16 -7.09 8.03
N LEU A 33 -16.20 -6.67 7.30
CA LEU A 33 -16.08 -6.26 5.91
C LEU A 33 -15.14 -5.05 5.75
N TRP A 34 -15.04 -4.21 6.78
CA TRP A 34 -14.11 -3.08 6.78
C TRP A 34 -12.66 -3.50 6.76
N HIS A 35 -12.30 -4.74 7.11
CA HIS A 35 -10.91 -5.22 7.03
C HIS A 35 -10.55 -5.78 5.65
N ILE A 36 -11.52 -5.98 4.74
CA ILE A 36 -11.25 -6.55 3.41
C ILE A 36 -10.29 -5.66 2.61
N PRO A 37 -10.46 -4.32 2.54
CA PRO A 37 -9.50 -3.47 1.86
C PRO A 37 -8.11 -3.50 2.50
N ALA A 38 -7.99 -3.66 3.82
CA ALA A 38 -6.71 -3.80 4.51
C ALA A 38 -5.95 -5.06 4.08
N TRP A 39 -6.65 -6.20 3.97
CA TRP A 39 -6.07 -7.43 3.45
C TRP A 39 -5.67 -7.30 1.98
N LEU A 40 -6.45 -6.59 1.15
CA LEU A 40 -6.14 -6.44 -0.26
C LEU A 40 -4.98 -5.45 -0.51
N PHE A 41 -5.08 -4.24 0.06
CA PHE A 41 -4.19 -3.14 -0.24
C PHE A 41 -2.99 -3.03 0.70
N GLY A 42 -3.02 -3.66 1.87
CA GLY A 42 -1.93 -3.57 2.85
C GLY A 42 -0.63 -4.16 2.30
N PRO A 43 -0.57 -5.48 2.07
CA PRO A 43 0.63 -6.12 1.53
C PRO A 43 1.00 -5.62 0.13
N LEU A 44 0.01 -5.32 -0.71
CA LEU A 44 0.23 -4.71 -2.02
C LEU A 44 0.93 -3.36 -1.88
N GLY A 45 0.42 -2.46 -1.04
CA GLY A 45 0.97 -1.14 -0.86
C GLY A 45 2.39 -1.17 -0.29
N VAL A 46 2.66 -2.05 0.68
CA VAL A 46 4.03 -2.30 1.18
C VAL A 46 4.96 -2.74 0.03
N TYR A 47 4.53 -3.74 -0.75
CA TYR A 47 5.31 -4.23 -1.88
C TYR A 47 5.57 -3.13 -2.92
N THR A 48 4.55 -2.32 -3.26
CA THR A 48 4.68 -1.23 -4.22
C THR A 48 5.67 -0.17 -3.75
N VAL A 49 5.67 0.18 -2.46
CA VAL A 49 6.68 1.09 -1.88
C VAL A 49 8.07 0.48 -1.95
N ILE A 50 8.25 -0.77 -1.53
CA ILE A 50 9.55 -1.45 -1.58
C ILE A 50 10.08 -1.54 -3.01
N TYR A 51 9.21 -1.90 -3.96
CA TYR A 51 9.55 -1.97 -5.38
C TYR A 51 9.98 -0.60 -5.91
N ALA A 52 9.26 0.47 -5.53
CA ALA A 52 9.59 1.84 -5.90
C ALA A 52 11.00 2.23 -5.46
N LEU A 53 11.41 1.84 -4.26
CA LEU A 53 12.71 2.21 -3.69
C LEU A 53 13.88 1.41 -4.26
N ILE A 54 13.67 0.13 -4.61
CA ILE A 54 14.78 -0.78 -4.95
C ILE A 54 14.93 -1.00 -6.46
N LYS A 55 13.81 -1.07 -7.20
CA LYS A 55 13.80 -1.69 -8.54
C LYS A 55 13.11 -0.85 -9.61
N SER A 56 12.30 0.13 -9.21
CA SER A 56 11.53 0.93 -10.16
C SER A 56 12.41 1.88 -10.97
N ARG A 57 12.15 1.94 -12.28
CA ARG A 57 12.69 2.97 -13.17
C ARG A 57 12.05 4.34 -12.92
N ASP A 58 10.77 4.35 -12.54
CA ASP A 58 10.03 5.54 -12.12
C ASP A 58 9.61 5.40 -10.65
N PRO A 59 10.51 5.73 -9.71
CA PRO A 59 10.26 5.55 -8.28
C PRO A 59 9.11 6.42 -7.79
N THR A 60 8.98 7.66 -8.29
CA THR A 60 7.92 8.60 -7.86
C THR A 60 6.52 8.06 -8.11
N TYR A 61 6.27 7.49 -9.29
CA TYR A 61 4.97 6.92 -9.65
C TYR A 61 4.56 5.78 -8.70
N HIS A 62 5.48 4.84 -8.47
CA HIS A 62 5.21 3.69 -7.61
C HIS A 62 5.12 4.11 -6.14
N LEU A 63 5.89 5.09 -5.68
CA LEU A 63 5.76 5.63 -4.32
C LEU A 63 4.39 6.26 -4.08
N VAL A 64 3.86 7.03 -5.03
CA VAL A 64 2.51 7.63 -4.91
C VAL A 64 1.45 6.54 -4.83
N TRP A 65 1.47 5.55 -5.73
CA TRP A 65 0.51 4.44 -5.68
C TRP A 65 0.64 3.57 -4.43
N GLY A 66 1.86 3.31 -3.97
CA GLY A 66 2.13 2.61 -2.72
C GLY A 66 1.59 3.37 -1.51
N ALA A 67 1.77 4.70 -1.46
CA ALA A 67 1.23 5.53 -0.39
C ALA A 67 -0.31 5.55 -0.38
N ILE A 68 -0.94 5.67 -1.55
CA ILE A 68 -2.41 5.64 -1.67
C ILE A 68 -2.97 4.30 -1.18
N THR A 69 -2.43 3.19 -1.68
CA THR A 69 -2.89 1.84 -1.32
C THR A 69 -2.66 1.53 0.16
N LEU A 70 -1.51 1.91 0.71
CA LEU A 70 -1.27 1.83 2.16
C LEU A 70 -2.26 2.66 2.97
N SER A 71 -2.57 3.88 2.52
CA SER A 71 -3.51 4.74 3.24
C SER A 71 -4.92 4.16 3.25
N ILE A 72 -5.36 3.55 2.15
CA ILE A 72 -6.63 2.80 2.09
C ILE A 72 -6.60 1.64 3.09
N ALA A 73 -5.51 0.89 3.13
CA ALA A 73 -5.36 -0.24 4.04
C ALA A 73 -5.38 0.19 5.51
N VAL A 74 -4.67 1.27 5.86
CA VAL A 74 -4.67 1.82 7.22
C VAL A 74 -6.06 2.34 7.59
N ALA A 75 -6.70 3.12 6.72
CA ALA A 75 -8.06 3.62 6.97
C ALA A 75 -9.06 2.49 7.19
N SER A 76 -8.94 1.43 6.40
CA SER A 76 -9.72 0.21 6.53
C SER A 76 -9.45 -0.55 7.83
N ALA A 77 -8.20 -0.69 8.25
CA ALA A 77 -7.83 -1.40 9.47
C ALA A 77 -8.14 -0.61 10.76
N THR A 78 -8.08 0.72 10.71
CA THR A 78 -8.21 1.58 11.89
C THR A 78 -9.49 2.40 11.92
N TYR A 79 -10.48 2.08 11.10
CA TYR A 79 -11.69 2.90 10.91
C TYR A 79 -12.46 3.23 12.21
N ASN A 80 -12.38 2.34 13.21
CA ASN A 80 -13.03 2.53 14.53
C ASN A 80 -12.22 3.40 15.50
N VAL A 81 -10.93 3.63 15.24
CA VAL A 81 -10.00 4.26 16.20
C VAL A 81 -9.45 5.58 15.67
N LEU A 82 -9.22 5.67 14.36
CA LEU A 82 -8.68 6.84 13.69
C LEU A 82 -9.68 7.41 12.69
N ASN A 83 -9.91 8.72 12.78
CA ASN A 83 -10.76 9.43 11.83
C ASN A 83 -10.11 9.37 10.42
N PRO A 84 -10.82 8.90 9.38
CA PRO A 84 -10.30 8.82 8.01
C PRO A 84 -9.76 10.15 7.46
N ILE A 85 -10.25 11.30 7.95
CA ILE A 85 -9.76 12.63 7.57
C ILE A 85 -8.29 12.81 7.94
N VAL A 86 -7.85 12.29 9.10
CA VAL A 86 -6.45 12.35 9.54
C VAL A 86 -5.57 11.57 8.57
N ILE A 87 -6.04 10.41 8.14
CA ILE A 87 -5.30 9.53 7.21
C ILE A 87 -5.20 10.20 5.85
N LEU A 88 -6.30 10.77 5.33
CA LEU A 88 -6.30 11.54 4.08
C LEU A 88 -5.35 12.75 4.15
N GLY A 89 -5.37 13.50 5.26
CA GLY A 89 -4.43 14.60 5.48
C GLY A 89 -2.97 14.15 5.45
N SER A 90 -2.66 13.05 6.13
CA SER A 90 -1.31 12.46 6.14
C SER A 90 -0.87 11.97 4.75
N LEU A 91 -1.79 11.36 3.98
CA LEU A 91 -1.54 10.95 2.60
C LEU A 91 -1.17 12.14 1.72
N ILE A 92 -1.90 13.25 1.81
CA ILE A 92 -1.60 14.46 1.03
C ILE A 92 -0.19 14.97 1.36
N LEU A 93 0.16 15.04 2.64
CA LEU A 93 1.50 15.45 3.07
C LEU A 93 2.58 14.52 2.49
N VAL A 94 2.37 13.20 2.55
CA VAL A 94 3.31 12.21 1.99
C VAL A 94 3.47 12.39 0.49
N ILE A 95 2.37 12.60 -0.26
CA ILE A 95 2.41 12.84 -1.71
C ILE A 95 3.19 14.12 -2.03
N VAL A 96 2.97 15.20 -1.27
CA VAL A 96 3.72 16.46 -1.44
C VAL A 96 5.21 16.23 -1.24
N ILE A 97 5.60 15.51 -0.19
CA ILE A 97 7.02 15.19 0.09
C ILE A 97 7.62 14.37 -1.05
N ILE A 98 6.92 13.34 -1.54
CA ILE A 98 7.35 12.52 -2.68
C ILE A 98 7.55 13.40 -3.94
N GLY A 99 6.60 14.29 -4.22
CA GLY A 99 6.67 15.20 -5.36
C GLY A 99 7.87 16.16 -5.28
N LEU A 100 8.11 16.76 -4.11
CA LEU A 100 9.26 17.64 -3.88
C LEU A 100 10.60 16.91 -4.04
N LEU A 101 10.72 15.70 -3.46
CA LEU A 101 11.90 14.86 -3.62
C LEU A 101 12.14 14.47 -5.09
N GLY A 102 11.07 14.15 -5.82
CA GLY A 102 11.13 13.87 -7.25
C GLY A 102 11.63 15.07 -8.06
N TYR A 103 11.09 16.27 -7.79
CA TYR A 103 11.51 17.50 -8.44
C TYR A 103 13.00 17.81 -8.23
N TRP A 104 13.50 17.66 -7.00
CA TRP A 104 14.92 17.90 -6.70
C TRP A 104 15.87 16.90 -7.35
N ARG A 105 15.44 15.64 -7.54
CA ARG A 105 16.23 14.64 -8.27
C ARG A 105 16.33 14.98 -9.75
N GLY A 106 15.25 15.47 -10.36
CA GLY A 106 15.24 15.87 -11.77
C GLY A 106 16.11 17.10 -12.06
N LYS A 107 16.25 18.03 -11.11
CA LYS A 107 17.07 19.26 -11.28
C LYS A 107 18.58 19.02 -11.17
N LYS A 108 19.01 17.87 -10.63
CA LYS A 108 20.43 17.50 -10.47
C LYS A 108 20.98 16.66 -11.63
N SER A 109 20.12 16.27 -12.59
CA SER A 109 20.53 15.62 -13.84
C SER A 109 20.69 16.64 -14.95
#